data_AF-A0A4Z2GJ40-F1
#
_entry.id   AF-A0A4Z2GJ40-F1
#
_cell.length_a   1.000
_cell.length_b   1.000
_cell.length_c   1.000
_cell.angle_alpha   90.00
_cell.angle_beta   90.00
_cell.angle_gamma   90.00
#
_symmetry.space_group_name_H-M   'P 1'
#
loop_
_entity.id
_entity.type
_entity.pdbx_description
1 polymer ?
#
loop_
_entity_poly.entity_id
_entity_poly.type
_entity_poly.pdbx_seq_one_letter_code
_entity_poly.pdbx_strand_id
1 'polypeptide(L)'
;MAASKLLLLALLCSMLASCRGACAEPDSDTEAVVGKGFKLGCLSCKRRSEVEGTATVEWLFRGKGEADFVRIYTYDEKGPVIEHEDFMDRVDWNGSKRSPDIQDASIYLLNVTYNDSGTYRCFFHRILFYAHYEYSTDVSKVVQLTVVAKATRVTASIVSEVMMYVTVIGLQLWLLIEMIYCYKKISAHGEEALREAANAEYLAIASESKDNCAAVQASPRGLNTSFHPLTCM
;
A
#
# COMPACT_ATOMS: atom_id res chain seq x y z
N MET A 1 -8.00 -15.48 33.61
CA MET A 1 -7.73 -14.46 32.58
C MET A 1 -6.73 -14.91 31.51
N ALA A 2 -5.69 -15.69 31.83
CA ALA A 2 -4.71 -16.18 30.83
C ALA A 2 -5.30 -17.21 29.83
N ALA A 3 -6.11 -18.17 30.31
CA ALA A 3 -6.69 -19.22 29.45
C ALA A 3 -7.63 -18.68 28.36
N SER A 4 -8.42 -17.65 28.67
CA SER A 4 -9.31 -16.99 27.70
C SER A 4 -8.52 -16.27 26.61
N LYS A 5 -7.38 -15.65 26.95
CA LYS A 5 -6.49 -15.01 25.97
C LYS A 5 -5.80 -16.03 25.05
N LEU A 6 -5.39 -17.19 25.57
CA LEU A 6 -4.84 -18.28 24.75
C LEU A 6 -5.88 -18.90 23.81
N LEU A 7 -7.13 -19.05 24.28
CA LEU A 7 -8.22 -19.59 23.45
C LEU A 7 -8.56 -18.64 22.29
N LEU A 8 -8.60 -17.33 22.56
CA LEU A 8 -8.78 -16.29 21.56
C LEU A 8 -7.63 -16.26 20.54
N LEU A 9 -6.38 -16.43 20.99
CA LEU A 9 -5.22 -16.50 20.10
C LEU A 9 -5.25 -17.74 19.20
N ALA A 10 -5.65 -18.89 19.75
CA ALA A 10 -5.79 -20.15 19.01
C ALA A 10 -6.92 -20.09 17.97
N LEU A 11 -8.05 -19.46 18.32
CA LEU A 11 -9.15 -19.16 17.40
C LEU A 11 -8.74 -18.17 16.30
N LEU A 12 -7.93 -17.16 16.61
CA LEU A 12 -7.42 -16.23 15.59
C LEU A 12 -6.46 -16.95 14.62
N CYS A 13 -5.58 -17.82 15.14
CA CYS A 13 -4.65 -18.62 14.34
C CYS A 13 -5.37 -19.64 13.44
N SER A 14 -6.46 -20.26 13.89
CA SER A 14 -7.23 -21.18 13.05
C SER A 14 -7.98 -20.47 11.92
N MET A 15 -8.41 -19.22 12.14
CA MET A 15 -8.99 -18.38 11.07
C MET A 15 -7.93 -17.92 10.05
N LEU A 16 -6.68 -17.69 10.49
CA LEU A 16 -5.54 -17.41 9.60
C LEU A 16 -5.07 -18.65 8.82
N ALA A 17 -5.28 -19.86 9.35
CA ALA A 17 -4.93 -21.12 8.70
C ALA A 17 -5.85 -21.49 7.51
N SER A 18 -6.99 -20.82 7.36
CA SER A 18 -7.95 -21.02 6.25
C SER A 18 -7.76 -20.02 5.09
N CYS A 19 -6.64 -19.30 5.04
CA CYS A 19 -6.28 -18.53 3.86
C CYS A 19 -5.87 -19.48 2.73
N ARG A 20 -6.86 -19.99 1.99
CA ARG A 20 -6.60 -20.55 0.66
C ARG A 20 -6.06 -19.41 -0.20
N GLY A 21 -4.85 -19.58 -0.72
CA GLY A 21 -4.27 -18.63 -1.66
C GLY A 21 -5.20 -18.50 -2.87
N ALA A 22 -5.58 -17.26 -3.20
CA ALA A 22 -6.30 -16.96 -4.43
C ALA A 22 -5.28 -16.70 -5.54
N CYS A 23 -5.60 -17.13 -6.76
CA CYS A 23 -4.85 -16.75 -7.95
C CYS A 23 -5.37 -15.41 -8.46
N ALA A 24 -4.49 -14.45 -8.70
CA ALA A 24 -4.81 -13.15 -9.27
C ALA A 24 -3.96 -12.95 -10.52
N GLU A 25 -4.54 -12.45 -11.60
CA GLU A 25 -3.85 -12.20 -12.89
C GLU A 25 -3.40 -10.73 -12.99
N PRO A 26 -2.19 -10.36 -12.52
CA PRO A 26 -1.63 -9.04 -12.80
C PRO A 26 -1.15 -8.96 -14.25
N ASP A 27 -1.25 -7.76 -14.83
CA ASP A 27 -0.57 -7.45 -16.09
C ASP A 27 0.94 -7.38 -15.87
N SER A 28 1.70 -7.75 -16.91
CA SER A 28 3.16 -7.64 -16.91
C SER A 28 3.61 -6.18 -17.05
N ASP A 29 4.79 -5.89 -16.52
CA ASP A 29 5.50 -4.66 -16.86
C ASP A 29 5.75 -4.58 -18.38
N THR A 30 5.76 -3.36 -18.91
CA THR A 30 5.85 -3.07 -20.35
C THR A 30 7.13 -2.32 -20.74
N GLU A 31 7.91 -1.85 -19.77
CA GLU A 31 9.14 -1.09 -20.00
C GLU A 31 10.37 -1.87 -19.51
N ALA A 32 11.25 -2.23 -20.43
CA ALA A 32 12.53 -2.88 -20.13
C ALA A 32 13.71 -1.94 -20.37
N VAL A 33 14.77 -2.10 -19.59
CA VAL A 33 16.00 -1.31 -19.75
C VAL A 33 17.01 -2.08 -20.59
N VAL A 34 17.60 -1.41 -21.57
CA VAL A 34 18.65 -1.98 -22.41
C VAL A 34 19.84 -2.52 -21.56
N GLY A 35 20.35 -3.69 -21.93
CA GLY A 35 21.47 -4.38 -21.29
C GLY A 35 21.14 -5.02 -19.94
N LYS A 36 19.89 -4.94 -19.45
CA LYS A 36 19.46 -5.59 -18.21
C LYS A 36 18.59 -6.81 -18.51
N GLY A 37 18.44 -7.67 -17.50
CA GLY A 37 17.45 -8.74 -17.53
C GLY A 37 16.05 -8.21 -17.24
N PHE A 38 15.04 -8.77 -17.89
CA PHE A 38 13.64 -8.38 -17.75
C PHE A 38 12.73 -9.60 -17.62
N LYS A 39 11.76 -9.54 -16.71
CA LYS A 39 10.77 -10.61 -16.54
C LYS A 39 9.52 -10.27 -17.34
N LEU A 40 9.23 -11.08 -18.35
CA LEU A 40 7.93 -11.04 -19.04
C LEU A 40 6.95 -11.90 -18.25
N GLY A 41 6.01 -11.23 -17.57
CA GLY A 41 4.95 -11.87 -16.82
C GLY A 41 3.86 -12.41 -17.74
N CYS A 42 3.48 -13.66 -17.57
CA CYS A 42 2.26 -14.17 -18.18
C CYS A 42 1.58 -15.13 -17.21
N LEU A 43 0.51 -14.67 -16.58
CA LEU A 43 -0.29 -15.48 -15.67
C LEU A 43 -1.67 -15.71 -16.28
N SER A 44 -2.14 -16.95 -16.22
CA SER A 44 -3.54 -17.25 -16.39
C SER A 44 -4.01 -18.17 -15.28
N CYS A 45 -4.96 -17.71 -14.50
CA CYS A 45 -5.57 -18.48 -13.43
C CYS A 45 -6.65 -19.40 -14.00
N LYS A 46 -6.76 -20.61 -13.45
CA LYS A 46 -7.94 -21.43 -13.70
C LYS A 46 -9.14 -20.80 -13.00
N ARG A 47 -10.31 -20.90 -13.62
CA ARG A 47 -11.57 -20.47 -12.99
C ARG A 47 -11.84 -21.22 -11.67
N ARG A 48 -11.37 -22.46 -11.59
CA ARG A 48 -11.54 -23.36 -10.46
C ARG A 48 -10.20 -24.02 -10.14
N SER A 49 -9.62 -23.70 -8.98
CA SER A 49 -8.24 -24.12 -8.62
C SER A 49 -8.11 -25.61 -8.34
N GLU A 50 -9.18 -26.25 -7.88
CA GLU A 50 -9.19 -27.65 -7.45
C GLU A 50 -9.26 -28.67 -8.60
N VAL A 51 -9.56 -28.22 -9.82
CA VAL A 51 -9.61 -29.10 -10.99
C VAL A 51 -8.19 -29.35 -11.46
N GLU A 52 -7.77 -30.61 -11.50
CA GLU A 52 -6.46 -30.99 -12.02
C GLU A 52 -6.38 -30.74 -13.52
N GLY A 53 -5.19 -30.41 -14.01
CA GLY A 53 -4.98 -30.13 -15.42
C GLY A 53 -3.51 -30.14 -15.79
N THR A 54 -3.26 -30.27 -17.08
CA THR A 54 -1.94 -30.11 -17.68
C THR A 54 -1.98 -28.91 -18.62
N ALA A 55 -0.84 -28.23 -18.76
CA ALA A 55 -0.74 -27.04 -19.59
C ALA A 55 0.56 -27.05 -20.39
N THR A 56 0.45 -26.73 -21.67
CA THR A 56 1.58 -26.39 -22.53
C THR A 56 1.55 -24.89 -22.80
N VAL A 57 2.72 -24.26 -22.79
CA VAL A 57 2.85 -22.82 -22.99
C VAL A 57 3.65 -22.55 -24.24
N GLU A 58 3.12 -21.66 -25.09
CA GLU A 58 3.81 -21.16 -26.27
C GLU A 58 3.95 -19.65 -26.19
N TRP A 59 5.14 -19.13 -26.48
CA TRP A 59 5.40 -17.71 -26.62
C TRP A 59 5.67 -17.38 -28.09
N LEU A 60 4.95 -16.38 -28.57
CA LEU A 60 5.13 -15.79 -29.88
C LEU A 60 5.56 -14.34 -29.74
N PHE A 61 6.44 -13.92 -30.64
CA PHE A 61 6.96 -12.57 -30.72
C PHE A 61 6.62 -11.96 -32.08
N ARG A 62 6.34 -10.67 -32.08
CA ARG A 62 6.22 -9.85 -33.28
C ARG A 62 7.05 -8.59 -33.05
N GLY A 63 8.09 -8.41 -33.86
CA GLY A 63 8.92 -7.21 -33.82
C GLY A 63 8.14 -5.95 -34.20
N LYS A 64 8.66 -4.80 -33.79
CA LYS A 64 8.07 -3.50 -34.14
C LYS A 64 8.19 -3.25 -35.65
N GLY A 65 7.06 -3.37 -36.36
CA GLY A 65 6.98 -3.18 -37.82
C GLY A 65 6.86 -4.48 -38.61
N GLU A 66 6.89 -5.63 -37.95
CA GLU A 66 6.63 -6.93 -38.57
C GLU A 66 5.14 -7.26 -38.58
N ALA A 67 4.70 -7.99 -39.61
CA ALA A 67 3.30 -8.37 -39.79
C ALA A 67 2.92 -9.64 -39.02
N ASP A 68 3.82 -10.61 -38.95
CA ASP A 68 3.52 -11.96 -38.46
C ASP A 68 4.10 -12.21 -37.08
N PHE A 69 3.52 -13.18 -36.38
CA PHE A 69 4.03 -13.67 -35.11
C PHE A 69 4.93 -14.88 -35.37
N VAL A 70 6.10 -14.89 -34.74
CA VAL A 70 7.05 -16.00 -34.80
C VAL A 70 7.09 -16.68 -33.43
N ARG A 71 7.09 -18.00 -33.40
CA ARG A 71 7.20 -18.76 -32.14
C ARG A 71 8.65 -18.71 -31.66
N ILE A 72 8.85 -18.30 -30.42
CA ILE A 72 10.19 -18.09 -29.84
C ILE A 72 10.52 -19.10 -28.76
N TYR A 73 9.51 -19.57 -28.01
CA TYR A 73 9.73 -20.40 -26.83
C TYR A 73 8.51 -21.27 -26.55
N THR A 74 8.74 -22.55 -26.29
CA THR A 74 7.71 -23.52 -25.94
C THR A 74 8.11 -24.22 -24.66
N TYR A 75 7.15 -24.42 -23.74
CA TYR A 75 7.38 -25.15 -22.50
C TYR A 75 6.27 -26.18 -22.29
N ASP A 76 6.69 -27.44 -22.21
CA ASP A 76 5.83 -28.59 -21.97
C ASP A 76 6.40 -29.49 -20.85
N GLU A 77 5.84 -30.69 -20.70
CA GLU A 77 6.31 -31.68 -19.72
C GLU A 77 7.75 -32.19 -19.97
N LYS A 78 8.24 -32.09 -21.22
CA LYS A 78 9.59 -32.52 -21.61
C LYS A 78 10.62 -31.43 -21.32
N GLY A 79 10.19 -30.18 -21.23
CA GLY A 79 10.99 -29.05 -20.80
C GLY A 79 10.91 -27.85 -21.74
N PRO A 80 11.84 -26.89 -21.58
CA PRO A 80 11.90 -25.70 -22.42
C PRO A 80 12.52 -25.99 -23.79
N VAL A 81 11.90 -25.48 -24.84
CA VAL A 81 12.41 -25.53 -26.22
C VAL A 81 12.44 -24.11 -26.78
N ILE A 82 13.62 -23.65 -27.18
CA ILE A 82 13.80 -22.35 -27.85
C ILE A 82 13.80 -22.59 -29.36
N GLU A 83 12.94 -21.90 -30.09
CA GLU A 83 12.76 -22.13 -31.53
C GLU A 83 13.41 -21.06 -32.40
N HIS A 84 13.73 -19.89 -31.82
CA HIS A 84 14.27 -18.74 -32.54
C HIS A 84 15.70 -18.42 -32.11
N GLU A 85 16.62 -18.26 -33.08
CA GLU A 85 18.05 -18.06 -32.83
C GLU A 85 18.35 -16.80 -31.99
N ASP A 86 17.68 -15.67 -32.27
CA ASP A 86 17.88 -14.40 -31.54
C ASP A 86 17.58 -14.49 -30.02
N PHE A 87 16.80 -15.49 -29.61
CA PHE A 87 16.39 -15.74 -28.23
C PHE A 87 17.15 -16.90 -27.58
N MET A 88 18.05 -17.55 -28.32
CA MET A 88 18.85 -18.67 -27.83
C MET A 88 19.81 -18.22 -26.73
N ASP A 89 19.92 -19.03 -25.68
CA ASP A 89 20.74 -18.76 -24.47
C ASP A 89 20.43 -17.43 -23.73
N ARG A 90 19.31 -16.78 -24.07
CA ARG A 90 18.87 -15.51 -23.45
C ARG A 90 17.55 -15.63 -22.70
N VAL A 91 16.74 -16.65 -22.99
CA VAL A 91 15.42 -16.83 -22.40
C VAL A 91 15.44 -17.97 -21.40
N ASP A 92 15.08 -17.67 -20.16
CA ASP A 92 14.97 -18.64 -19.08
C ASP A 92 13.53 -18.76 -18.55
N TRP A 93 13.15 -19.97 -18.15
CA TRP A 93 11.86 -20.21 -17.49
C TRP A 93 11.85 -19.66 -16.06
N ASN A 94 10.93 -18.73 -15.78
CA ASN A 94 10.65 -18.21 -14.44
C ASN A 94 9.22 -18.53 -13.96
N GLY A 95 8.50 -19.41 -14.67
CA GLY A 95 7.14 -19.80 -14.34
C GLY A 95 7.05 -20.90 -13.28
N SER A 96 5.89 -21.57 -13.26
CA SER A 96 5.65 -22.73 -12.39
C SER A 96 6.53 -23.91 -12.81
N LYS A 97 7.40 -24.41 -11.91
CA LYS A 97 8.41 -25.45 -12.21
C LYS A 97 8.08 -26.85 -11.70
N ARG A 98 7.11 -26.97 -10.78
CA ARG A 98 6.91 -28.20 -9.98
C ARG A 98 5.60 -28.92 -10.26
N SER A 99 4.78 -28.42 -11.19
CA SER A 99 3.49 -28.99 -11.54
C SER A 99 3.29 -28.97 -13.05
N PRO A 100 2.67 -30.00 -13.63
CA PRO A 100 2.21 -29.96 -15.02
C PRO A 100 1.05 -28.96 -15.21
N ASP A 101 0.37 -28.60 -14.13
CA ASP A 101 -0.61 -27.51 -14.08
C ASP A 101 0.09 -26.14 -14.06
N ILE A 102 0.42 -25.62 -15.24
CA ILE A 102 1.10 -24.33 -15.38
C ILE A 102 0.08 -23.18 -15.38
N GLN A 103 0.13 -22.38 -14.32
CA GLN A 103 -0.65 -21.13 -14.20
C GLN A 103 0.21 -19.89 -14.41
N ASP A 104 1.49 -19.95 -14.02
CA ASP A 104 2.50 -18.93 -14.29
C ASP A 104 3.44 -19.38 -15.41
N ALA A 105 3.36 -18.67 -16.53
CA ALA A 105 4.14 -18.83 -17.75
C ALA A 105 5.22 -17.76 -17.94
N SER A 106 5.63 -17.09 -16.86
CA SER A 106 6.62 -16.03 -16.93
C SER A 106 7.97 -16.51 -17.45
N ILE A 107 8.55 -15.77 -18.38
CA ILE A 107 9.92 -15.98 -18.89
C ILE A 107 10.82 -14.82 -18.47
N TYR A 108 12.11 -15.09 -18.34
CA TYR A 108 13.13 -14.10 -18.05
C TYR A 108 14.01 -13.91 -19.28
N LEU A 109 14.06 -12.69 -19.80
CA LEU A 109 14.86 -12.31 -20.96
C LEU A 109 16.13 -11.63 -20.48
N LEU A 110 17.29 -12.23 -20.77
CA LEU A 110 18.61 -11.75 -20.42
C LEU A 110 19.16 -10.80 -21.50
N ASN A 111 19.92 -9.80 -21.05
CA ASN A 111 20.59 -8.83 -21.91
C ASN A 111 19.65 -8.21 -22.96
N VAL A 112 18.61 -7.51 -22.51
CA VAL A 112 17.60 -6.90 -23.40
C VAL A 112 18.24 -5.88 -24.35
N THR A 113 17.85 -5.93 -25.62
CA THR A 113 18.30 -5.06 -26.71
C THR A 113 17.12 -4.31 -27.32
N TYR A 114 17.37 -3.27 -28.12
CA TYR A 114 16.28 -2.52 -28.77
C TYR A 114 15.47 -3.35 -29.77
N ASN A 115 16.05 -4.43 -30.31
CA ASN A 115 15.37 -5.33 -31.25
C ASN A 115 14.31 -6.20 -30.56
N ASP A 116 14.42 -6.39 -29.24
CA ASP A 116 13.43 -7.12 -28.46
C ASP A 116 12.16 -6.28 -28.22
N SER A 117 12.10 -5.03 -28.68
CA SER A 117 10.90 -4.21 -28.60
C SER A 117 9.84 -4.68 -29.59
N GLY A 118 8.65 -5.00 -29.09
CA GLY A 118 7.60 -5.57 -29.91
C GLY A 118 6.40 -6.03 -29.09
N THR A 119 5.60 -6.89 -29.70
CA THR A 119 4.44 -7.50 -29.05
C THR A 119 4.72 -8.97 -28.79
N TYR A 120 4.70 -9.35 -27.52
CA TYR A 120 4.76 -10.73 -27.09
C TYR A 120 3.36 -11.26 -26.83
N ARG A 121 3.11 -12.51 -27.20
CA ARG A 121 1.86 -13.21 -26.92
C ARG A 121 2.20 -14.57 -26.35
N CYS A 122 1.68 -14.85 -25.17
CA CYS A 122 1.72 -16.19 -24.59
C CYS A 122 0.38 -16.89 -24.85
N PHE A 123 0.44 -18.16 -25.20
CA PHE A 123 -0.69 -19.07 -25.30
C PHE A 123 -0.56 -20.16 -24.24
N PHE A 124 -1.66 -20.44 -23.56
CA PHE A 124 -1.82 -21.58 -22.68
C PHE A 124 -2.74 -22.58 -23.37
N HIS A 125 -2.19 -23.71 -23.76
CA HIS A 125 -2.93 -24.88 -24.22
C HIS A 125 -3.16 -25.79 -23.03
N ARG A 126 -4.37 -25.77 -22.46
CA ARG A 126 -4.68 -26.48 -21.23
C ARG A 126 -5.65 -27.62 -21.46
N ILE A 127 -5.43 -28.71 -20.75
CA ILE A 127 -6.37 -29.83 -20.65
C ILE A 127 -6.76 -29.94 -19.18
N LEU A 128 -8.05 -29.78 -18.89
CA LEU A 128 -8.62 -29.93 -17.56
C LEU A 128 -9.24 -31.32 -17.42
N PHE A 129 -8.87 -32.02 -16.36
CA PHE A 129 -9.38 -33.36 -16.04
C PHE A 129 -10.56 -33.25 -15.07
N TYR A 130 -11.77 -33.42 -15.59
CA TYR A 130 -12.96 -33.59 -14.77
C TYR A 130 -13.21 -35.08 -14.53
N ALA A 131 -14.07 -35.41 -13.56
CA ALA A 131 -14.35 -36.81 -13.19
C ALA A 131 -14.91 -37.68 -14.34
N HIS A 132 -15.47 -37.07 -15.40
CA HIS A 132 -16.19 -37.78 -16.46
C HIS A 132 -15.79 -37.39 -17.88
N TYR A 133 -14.98 -36.34 -18.05
CA TYR A 133 -14.53 -35.88 -19.37
C TYR A 133 -13.31 -34.97 -19.22
N GLU A 134 -12.60 -34.81 -20.34
CA GLU A 134 -11.49 -33.87 -20.46
C GLU A 134 -11.96 -32.64 -21.24
N TYR A 135 -11.50 -31.46 -20.83
CA TYR A 135 -11.84 -30.21 -21.48
C TYR A 135 -10.58 -29.46 -21.89
N SER A 136 -10.38 -29.27 -23.19
CA SER A 136 -9.30 -28.44 -23.71
C SER A 136 -9.72 -26.97 -23.78
N THR A 137 -8.83 -26.08 -23.37
CA THR A 137 -9.05 -24.64 -23.47
C THR A 137 -7.76 -23.93 -23.81
N ASP A 138 -7.88 -22.95 -24.70
CA ASP A 138 -6.79 -22.12 -25.15
C ASP A 138 -6.99 -20.68 -24.66
N VAL A 139 -6.02 -20.16 -23.93
CA VAL A 139 -6.04 -18.78 -23.43
C VAL A 139 -4.82 -18.06 -23.95
N SER A 140 -5.00 -16.85 -24.47
CA SER A 140 -3.88 -16.00 -24.87
C SER A 140 -3.85 -14.70 -24.09
N LYS A 141 -2.64 -14.24 -23.76
CA LYS A 141 -2.40 -12.92 -23.18
C LYS A 141 -1.34 -12.21 -24.02
N VAL A 142 -1.47 -10.90 -24.13
CA VAL A 142 -0.61 -10.06 -24.97
C VAL A 142 0.10 -9.06 -24.08
N VAL A 143 1.42 -8.95 -24.26
CA VAL A 143 2.28 -8.01 -23.55
C VAL A 143 3.03 -7.18 -24.58
N GLN A 144 2.94 -5.86 -24.49
CA GLN A 144 3.69 -4.96 -25.36
C GLN A 144 4.95 -4.49 -24.65
N LEU A 145 6.11 -4.86 -25.19
CA LEU A 145 7.40 -4.54 -24.60
C LEU A 145 8.05 -3.35 -25.33
N THR A 146 8.35 -2.31 -24.57
CA THR A 146 9.11 -1.15 -25.04
C THR A 146 10.45 -1.12 -24.32
N VAL A 147 11.53 -1.05 -25.10
CA VAL A 147 12.89 -1.01 -24.55
C VAL A 147 13.37 0.43 -24.47
N VAL A 148 13.72 0.87 -23.27
CA VAL A 148 14.17 2.24 -22.96
C VAL A 148 15.62 2.25 -22.50
N ALA A 149 16.31 3.37 -22.69
CA ALA A 149 17.71 3.52 -22.25
C ALA A 149 17.83 3.60 -20.72
N LYS A 150 16.80 4.09 -20.03
CA LYS A 150 16.80 4.31 -18.59
C LYS A 150 15.41 4.05 -18.02
N ALA A 151 15.34 3.37 -16.88
CA ALA A 151 14.09 3.14 -16.16
C ALA A 151 13.48 4.47 -15.70
N THR A 152 12.23 4.69 -16.08
CA THR A 152 11.39 5.80 -15.61
C THR A 152 10.51 5.35 -14.45
N ARG A 153 10.31 6.23 -13.47
CA ARG A 153 9.34 5.97 -12.40
C ARG A 153 7.93 6.14 -12.98
N VAL A 154 7.02 5.25 -12.58
CA VAL A 154 5.61 5.32 -12.98
C VAL A 154 5.05 6.68 -12.56
N THR A 155 4.38 7.38 -13.48
CA THR A 155 3.81 8.71 -13.26
C THR A 155 2.88 8.74 -12.05
N ALA A 156 2.10 7.68 -11.84
CA ALA A 156 1.23 7.52 -10.68
C ALA A 156 1.99 7.59 -9.34
N SER A 157 3.19 7.01 -9.25
CA SER A 157 4.03 7.07 -8.04
C SER A 157 4.53 8.49 -7.77
N ILE A 158 4.85 9.25 -8.81
CA ILE A 158 5.31 10.64 -8.67
C ILE A 158 4.12 11.51 -8.22
N VAL A 159 2.96 11.32 -8.85
CA VAL A 159 1.75 12.10 -8.52
C VAL A 159 1.25 11.82 -7.11
N SER A 160 1.27 10.56 -6.66
CA SER A 160 0.83 10.20 -5.30
C SER A 160 1.74 10.78 -4.23
N GLU A 161 3.06 10.80 -4.46
CA GLU A 161 4.04 11.44 -3.57
C GLU A 161 3.77 12.95 -3.45
N VAL A 162 3.57 13.65 -4.58
CA VAL A 162 3.28 15.08 -4.58
C VAL A 162 1.95 15.39 -3.89
N MET A 163 0.87 14.65 -4.21
CA MET A 163 -0.44 14.89 -3.60
C MET A 163 -0.46 14.60 -2.09
N MET A 164 0.33 13.62 -1.63
CA MET A 164 0.52 13.39 -0.20
C MET A 164 1.07 14.65 0.47
N TYR A 165 2.14 15.24 -0.05
CA TYR A 165 2.73 16.46 0.53
C TYR A 165 1.77 17.66 0.51
N VAL A 166 1.07 17.88 -0.60
CA VAL A 166 0.08 18.97 -0.71
C VAL A 166 -1.03 18.81 0.32
N THR A 167 -1.53 17.59 0.50
CA THR A 167 -2.58 17.30 1.50
C THR A 167 -2.08 17.51 2.92
N VAL A 168 -0.87 17.03 3.24
CA VAL A 168 -0.27 17.19 4.57
C VAL A 168 -0.04 18.67 4.90
N ILE A 169 0.54 19.44 3.98
CA ILE A 169 0.80 20.87 4.18
C ILE A 169 -0.52 21.64 4.30
N GLY A 170 -1.52 21.33 3.46
CA GLY A 170 -2.84 21.96 3.52
C GLY A 170 -3.54 21.73 4.86
N LEU A 171 -3.57 20.49 5.35
CA LEU A 171 -4.13 20.15 6.66
C LEU A 171 -3.37 20.82 7.80
N GLN A 172 -2.03 20.87 7.71
CA GLN A 172 -1.22 21.53 8.73
C GLN A 172 -1.50 23.03 8.81
N LEU A 173 -1.58 23.72 7.67
CA LEU A 173 -1.94 25.14 7.63
C LEU A 173 -3.35 25.39 8.13
N TRP A 174 -4.31 24.54 7.77
CA TRP A 174 -5.69 24.64 8.25
C TRP A 174 -5.75 24.50 9.78
N LEU A 175 -5.10 23.49 10.36
CA LEU A 175 -5.02 23.32 11.81
C LEU A 175 -4.34 24.50 12.49
N LEU A 176 -3.26 25.06 11.91
CA LEU A 176 -2.60 26.23 12.46
C LEU A 176 -3.50 27.48 12.43
N ILE A 177 -4.29 27.65 11.37
CA ILE A 177 -5.28 28.74 11.29
C ILE A 177 -6.32 28.60 12.39
N GLU A 178 -6.91 27.41 12.55
CA GLU A 178 -7.88 27.15 13.62
C GLU A 178 -7.28 27.35 15.02
N MET A 179 -6.04 26.89 15.24
CA MET A 179 -5.32 27.09 16.49
C MET A 179 -5.10 28.57 16.80
N ILE A 180 -4.65 29.37 15.82
CA ILE A 180 -4.45 30.82 15.99
C ILE A 180 -5.77 31.53 16.21
N TYR A 181 -6.81 31.16 15.46
CA TYR A 181 -8.14 31.73 15.57
C TYR A 181 -8.75 31.46 16.96
N CYS A 182 -8.69 30.22 17.42
CA CYS A 182 -9.15 29.84 18.76
C CYS A 182 -8.31 30.51 19.86
N TYR A 183 -6.99 30.56 19.70
CA TYR A 183 -6.11 31.23 20.65
C TYR A 183 -6.47 32.71 20.81
N LYS A 184 -6.60 33.45 19.70
CA LYS A 184 -6.99 34.86 19.73
C LYS A 184 -8.37 35.09 20.33
N LYS A 185 -9.33 34.21 20.02
CA LYS A 185 -10.69 34.30 20.55
C LYS A 185 -10.71 34.06 22.06
N ILE A 186 -9.99 33.04 22.55
CA ILE A 186 -9.90 32.73 23.97
C ILE A 186 -9.11 33.81 24.72
N SER A 187 -8.02 34.33 24.17
CA SER A 187 -7.25 35.39 24.83
C SER A 187 -8.08 36.65 25.02
N ALA A 188 -8.92 37.03 24.04
CA ALA A 188 -9.81 38.17 24.17
C ALA A 188 -10.81 38.00 25.33
N HIS A 189 -11.44 36.84 25.47
CA HIS A 189 -12.34 36.55 26.61
C HIS A 189 -11.58 36.31 27.93
N GLY A 190 -10.34 35.83 27.86
CA GLY A 190 -9.48 35.61 29.01
C GLY A 190 -9.05 36.94 29.65
N GLU A 191 -8.75 37.97 28.86
CA GLU A 191 -8.47 39.32 29.36
C GLU A 191 -9.70 39.93 30.07
N GLU A 192 -10.91 39.69 29.56
CA GLU A 192 -12.16 40.12 30.20
C GLU A 192 -12.37 39.40 31.54
N ALA A 193 -12.21 38.07 31.58
CA ALA A 193 -12.32 37.29 32.81
C ALA A 193 -11.24 37.66 33.85
N LEU A 194 -10.01 37.94 33.42
CA LEU A 194 -8.93 38.39 34.29
C LEU A 194 -9.22 39.78 34.89
N ARG A 195 -9.82 40.67 34.10
CA ARG A 195 -10.21 42.01 34.55
C ARG A 195 -11.38 41.97 35.52
N GLU A 196 -12.35 41.09 35.31
CA GLU A 196 -13.44 40.84 36.24
C GLU A 196 -12.94 40.25 37.57
N ALA A 197 -12.02 39.30 37.53
CA ALA A 197 -11.39 38.74 38.72
C ALA A 197 -10.58 39.81 39.50
N ALA A 198 -9.78 40.63 38.81
CA ALA A 198 -9.03 41.71 39.44
C ALA A 198 -9.93 42.81 40.03
N ASN A 199 -11.05 43.13 39.36
CA ASN A 199 -12.03 44.09 39.89
C ASN A 199 -12.75 43.53 41.14
N ALA A 200 -13.08 42.23 41.15
CA ALA A 200 -13.66 41.58 42.32
C ALA A 200 -12.69 41.56 43.51
N GLU A 201 -11.40 41.30 43.26
CA GLU A 201 -10.34 41.34 44.27
C GLU A 201 -10.15 42.77 44.83
N TYR A 202 -10.12 43.79 43.97
CA TYR A 202 -9.99 45.19 44.40
C TYR A 202 -11.19 45.64 45.26
N LEU A 203 -12.41 45.24 44.88
CA LEU A 203 -13.61 45.51 45.66
C LEU A 203 -13.60 44.81 47.02
N ALA A 204 -13.09 43.57 47.09
CA ALA A 204 -12.92 42.84 48.35
C ALA A 204 -11.92 43.55 49.29
N ILE A 205 -10.78 44.00 48.77
CA ILE A 205 -9.77 44.76 49.54
C ILE A 205 -10.35 46.11 50.01
N ALA A 206 -11.13 46.79 49.18
CA ALA A 206 -11.78 48.05 49.55
C ALA A 206 -12.86 47.87 50.64
N SER A 207 -13.60 46.75 50.65
CA SER A 207 -14.52 46.44 51.75
C SER A 207 -13.78 46.19 53.05
N GLU A 208 -12.68 45.44 53.03
CA GLU A 208 -11.88 45.17 54.24
C GLU A 208 -11.23 46.46 54.79
N SER A 209 -10.79 47.37 53.91
CA SER A 209 -10.32 48.71 54.28
C SER A 209 -11.44 49.59 54.87
N LYS A 210 -12.67 49.51 54.32
CA LYS A 210 -13.81 50.30 54.79
C LYS A 210 -14.30 49.83 56.17
N ASP A 211 -14.23 48.53 56.44
CA ASP A 211 -14.56 47.95 57.74
C ASP A 211 -13.49 48.31 58.80
N ASN A 212 -12.21 48.37 58.41
CA ASN A 212 -11.13 48.84 59.29
C ASN A 212 -11.14 50.36 59.55
N CYS A 213 -11.68 51.18 58.64
CA CYS A 213 -11.89 52.62 58.90
C CYS A 213 -13.14 52.92 59.73
N ALA A 214 -14.08 51.97 59.85
CA ALA A 214 -15.20 52.05 60.80
C ALA A 214 -14.82 51.54 62.21
N ALA A 215 -13.66 50.91 62.36
CA ALA A 215 -13.18 50.30 63.59
C ALA A 215 -11.82 50.90 64.05
N VAL A 216 -11.76 52.21 64.28
CA VAL A 216 -10.72 52.76 65.16
C VAL A 216 -11.29 52.85 66.58
N GLN A 217 -10.69 52.03 67.45
CA GLN A 217 -10.98 51.72 68.87
C GLN A 217 -11.96 50.54 69.04
N ALA A 218 -11.59 49.36 69.53
CA ALA A 218 -10.41 48.91 70.25
C ALA A 218 -10.12 47.40 70.04
N SER A 219 -8.82 47.08 70.04
CA SER A 219 -8.11 45.79 70.21
C SER A 219 -8.69 44.83 71.29
N PRO A 220 -8.23 43.56 71.49
CA PRO A 220 -7.28 42.69 70.74
C PRO A 220 -7.75 41.21 70.57
N ARG A 221 -6.83 40.38 70.03
CA ARG A 221 -6.71 38.89 70.04
C ARG A 221 -7.29 38.24 68.79
N GLY A 222 -6.52 37.69 67.85
CA GLY A 222 -5.24 36.98 67.95
C GLY A 222 -5.52 35.48 67.93
N LEU A 223 -5.38 34.83 66.77
CA LEU A 223 -4.62 33.58 66.56
C LEU A 223 -4.75 33.04 65.12
N ASN A 224 -3.60 32.64 64.58
CA ASN A 224 -3.30 31.61 63.58
C ASN A 224 -4.46 30.72 63.07
N THR A 225 -4.47 30.39 61.77
CA THR A 225 -3.76 29.21 61.22
C THR A 225 -3.87 29.05 59.69
N SER A 226 -2.68 28.89 59.09
CA SER A 226 -2.27 27.95 58.02
C SER A 226 -3.04 27.82 56.69
N PHE A 227 -2.29 28.22 55.66
CA PHE A 227 -2.14 27.73 54.29
C PHE A 227 -2.43 26.25 53.94
N HIS A 228 -2.95 26.13 52.69
CA HIS A 228 -2.74 25.13 51.62
C HIS A 228 -3.40 23.73 51.69
N PRO A 229 -3.50 23.03 50.54
CA PRO A 229 -3.85 23.45 49.16
C PRO A 229 -4.93 22.50 48.58
N LEU A 230 -5.41 22.68 47.34
CA LEU A 230 -5.74 21.55 46.47
C LEU A 230 -5.86 21.95 44.99
N THR A 231 -5.21 21.12 44.21
CA THR A 231 -4.88 21.13 42.79
C THR A 231 -6.08 20.77 41.92
N CYS A 232 -6.17 21.38 40.73
CA CYS A 232 -7.09 21.01 39.66
C CYS A 232 -6.77 19.62 39.08
N MET A 233 -7.84 18.88 38.74
CA MET A 233 -7.89 17.95 37.60
C MET A 233 -8.32 18.71 36.35
#